data_AF-A0A0F9TR28-F1
#
_entry.id   AF-A0A0F9TR28-F1
#
_cell.length_a   1.000
_cell.length_b   1.000
_cell.length_c   1.000
_cell.angle_alpha   90.00
_cell.angle_beta   90.00
_cell.angle_gamma   90.00
#
_symmetry.space_group_name_H-M   'P 1'
#
loop_
_entity.id
_entity.type
_entity.pdbx_description
1 polymer ?
#
loop_
_entity_poly.entity_id
_entity_poly.type
_entity_poly.pdbx_seq_one_letter_code
_entity_poly.pdbx_strand_id
1 'polypeptide(L)'
;MAADDVTVWNGDGNDNAFATAANWEGDAIPQSTGGSIFPALAQATAVDVAGSDQSAIELVDTMIEPGCALNFGSRPTPLWLDTDNFIDSGTGKKFLKFDACASMRLLSGAASAAGYSYGTNITSVAAITLLTCNVGKSHTVGIAAHEDEVATVTTMSLLQGIVTIGNAVASVGTMYVDGATVSNNSACTTLNVSSGAIYQRQGTAATVNLKGGRLYLNMPAANMPTTVNLYGGILDMSQDGIAKTVGTLNYYGGQIYDPANILTITTLNRFKGGTISVA
;
A
#
# COMPACT_ATOMS: atom_id res chain seq x y z
N MET A 1 -11.66 0.19 -25.10
CA MET A 1 -10.39 0.65 -25.68
C MET A 1 -10.45 0.43 -27.17
N ALA A 2 -10.34 1.49 -27.97
CA ALA A 2 -9.77 1.30 -29.31
C ALA A 2 -8.33 0.83 -29.06
N ALA A 3 -7.90 -0.24 -29.72
CA ALA A 3 -6.65 -0.92 -29.41
C ALA A 3 -5.38 -0.14 -29.82
N ASP A 4 -5.52 1.11 -30.26
CA ASP A 4 -4.53 1.78 -31.11
C ASP A 4 -3.69 2.87 -30.39
N ASP A 5 -4.02 3.25 -29.14
CA ASP A 5 -3.31 4.33 -28.42
C ASP A 5 -2.49 3.83 -27.21
N VAL A 6 -1.91 2.63 -27.30
CA VAL A 6 -0.99 2.11 -26.29
C VAL A 6 0.44 2.21 -26.80
N THR A 7 1.30 2.89 -26.06
CA THR A 7 2.72 3.02 -26.40
C THR A 7 3.58 2.15 -25.47
N VAL A 8 4.53 1.43 -26.05
CA VAL A 8 5.39 0.48 -25.33
C VAL A 8 6.78 1.07 -25.17
N TRP A 9 7.33 1.06 -23.96
CA TRP A 9 8.69 1.51 -23.69
C TRP A 9 9.69 0.50 -24.27
N ASN A 10 10.56 0.95 -25.17
CA ASN A 10 11.71 0.15 -25.66
C ASN A 10 13.02 0.56 -24.98
N GLY A 11 13.11 1.82 -24.50
CA GLY A 11 14.32 2.37 -23.88
C GLY A 11 15.52 2.45 -24.82
N ASP A 12 15.28 2.56 -26.14
CA ASP A 12 16.31 2.51 -27.18
C ASP A 12 16.95 3.87 -27.50
N GLY A 13 16.47 4.96 -26.89
CA GLY A 13 17.07 6.28 -27.03
C GLY A 13 18.43 6.40 -26.32
N ASN A 14 19.17 7.46 -26.65
CA ASN A 14 20.45 7.77 -26.00
C ASN A 14 20.27 8.43 -24.61
N ASP A 15 19.04 8.47 -24.09
CA ASP A 15 18.68 9.03 -22.79
C ASP A 15 17.61 8.17 -22.11
N ASN A 16 17.28 8.48 -20.86
CA ASN A 16 16.28 7.79 -20.05
C ASN A 16 15.00 8.60 -19.80
N ALA A 17 14.73 9.62 -20.60
CA ALA A 17 13.61 10.53 -20.36
C ALA A 17 12.28 9.92 -20.87
N PHE A 18 11.25 9.96 -20.02
CA PHE A 18 9.91 9.50 -20.38
C PHE A 18 9.34 10.26 -21.59
N ALA A 19 9.66 11.56 -21.71
CA ALA A 19 9.17 12.43 -22.80
C ALA A 19 9.96 12.28 -24.13
N THR A 20 11.01 11.45 -24.18
CA THR A 20 11.79 11.25 -25.41
C THR A 20 11.12 10.17 -26.27
N ALA A 21 10.62 10.59 -27.44
CA ALA A 21 9.90 9.72 -28.37
C ALA A 21 10.65 8.43 -28.77
N ALA A 22 11.97 8.53 -28.96
CA ALA A 22 12.81 7.38 -29.32
C ALA A 22 12.92 6.30 -28.24
N ASN A 23 12.47 6.56 -27.01
CA ASN A 23 12.38 5.55 -25.94
C ASN A 23 11.07 4.74 -25.99
N TRP A 24 10.21 5.02 -26.98
CA TRP A 24 8.93 4.35 -27.18
C TRP A 24 8.88 3.69 -28.55
N GLU A 25 8.20 2.55 -28.62
CA GLU A 25 7.95 1.85 -29.87
C GLU A 25 7.24 2.76 -30.87
N GLY A 26 7.73 2.81 -32.10
CA GLY A 26 7.18 3.66 -33.16
C GLY A 26 7.55 5.15 -33.05
N ASP A 27 8.52 5.51 -32.20
CA ASP A 27 8.93 6.90 -31.96
C ASP A 27 7.76 7.81 -31.55
N ALA A 28 6.87 7.29 -30.69
CA ALA A 28 5.66 7.97 -30.25
C ALA A 28 5.52 7.90 -28.72
N ILE A 29 5.55 9.06 -28.07
CA ILE A 29 5.30 9.16 -26.62
C ILE A 29 3.83 8.84 -26.29
N PRO A 30 3.52 8.37 -25.07
CA PRO A 30 2.15 8.26 -24.59
C PRO A 30 1.39 9.58 -24.74
N GLN A 31 0.13 9.49 -25.18
CA GLN A 31 -0.76 10.63 -25.34
C GLN A 31 -1.90 10.56 -24.33
N SER A 32 -2.56 11.70 -24.11
CA SER A 32 -3.74 11.76 -23.24
C SER A 32 -4.80 10.79 -23.73
N THR A 33 -5.46 10.12 -22.79
CA THR A 33 -6.42 9.02 -22.99
C THR A 33 -5.84 7.71 -23.55
N GLY A 34 -4.55 7.69 -23.85
CA GLY A 34 -3.81 6.48 -24.23
C GLY A 34 -3.34 5.66 -23.04
N GLY A 35 -2.50 4.66 -23.30
CA GLY A 35 -1.87 3.84 -22.27
C GLY A 35 -0.36 3.72 -22.44
N SER A 36 0.33 3.35 -21.37
CA SER A 36 1.76 3.07 -21.39
C SER A 36 2.06 1.65 -20.86
N ILE A 37 2.96 0.95 -21.54
CA ILE A 37 3.43 -0.38 -21.13
C ILE A 37 4.95 -0.36 -21.00
N PHE A 38 5.45 -0.84 -19.86
CA PHE A 38 6.85 -1.14 -19.62
C PHE A 38 7.07 -2.65 -19.66
N PRO A 39 7.56 -3.19 -20.79
CA PRO A 39 7.53 -4.62 -21.03
C PRO A 39 8.61 -5.37 -20.25
N ALA A 40 8.40 -6.68 -20.07
CA ALA A 40 9.37 -7.57 -19.43
C ALA A 40 10.72 -7.62 -20.16
N LEU A 41 10.66 -7.50 -21.49
CA LEU A 41 11.78 -7.57 -22.42
C LEU A 41 12.19 -6.20 -22.95
N ALA A 42 12.00 -5.12 -22.16
CA ALA A 42 12.74 -3.88 -22.46
C ALA A 42 14.20 -4.30 -22.74
N GLN A 43 14.74 -3.92 -23.90
CA GLN A 43 15.91 -4.56 -24.50
C GLN A 43 17.04 -4.81 -23.47
N ALA A 44 17.97 -5.73 -23.70
CA ALA A 44 19.09 -5.95 -22.78
C ALA A 44 19.91 -4.67 -22.48
N THR A 45 19.74 -3.63 -23.32
CA THR A 45 20.32 -2.29 -23.22
C THR A 45 19.34 -1.20 -22.77
N ALA A 46 18.08 -1.52 -22.53
CA ALA A 46 17.06 -0.56 -22.14
C ALA A 46 17.48 0.14 -20.86
N VAL A 47 17.46 1.46 -20.93
CA VAL A 47 17.78 2.31 -19.79
C VAL A 47 16.61 2.37 -18.82
N ASP A 48 16.94 2.53 -17.53
CA ASP A 48 15.97 2.87 -16.49
C ASP A 48 15.14 4.09 -16.88
N VAL A 49 13.95 4.27 -16.30
CA VAL A 49 13.11 5.46 -16.56
C VAL A 49 13.48 6.56 -15.56
N ALA A 50 13.97 7.70 -16.06
CA ALA A 50 14.31 8.84 -15.22
C ALA A 50 13.07 9.45 -14.55
N GLY A 51 13.29 9.95 -13.34
CA GLY A 51 12.31 10.76 -12.64
C GLY A 51 12.05 12.07 -13.36
N SER A 52 10.79 12.33 -13.68
CA SER A 52 10.33 13.56 -14.31
C SER A 52 8.84 13.72 -14.05
N ASP A 53 8.34 14.93 -14.24
CA ASP A 53 6.90 15.20 -14.16
C ASP A 53 6.23 14.93 -15.50
N GLN A 54 5.35 13.93 -15.54
CA GLN A 54 4.53 13.57 -16.71
C GLN A 54 3.03 13.65 -16.39
N SER A 55 2.66 14.28 -15.28
CA SER A 55 1.27 14.39 -14.82
C SER A 55 0.38 15.24 -15.75
N ALA A 56 0.97 16.04 -16.65
CA ALA A 56 0.22 16.78 -17.66
C ALA A 56 -0.42 15.88 -18.74
N ILE A 57 -0.05 14.59 -18.80
CA ILE A 57 -0.60 13.61 -19.74
C ILE A 57 -1.48 12.64 -18.94
N GLU A 58 -2.80 12.79 -19.05
CA GLU A 58 -3.77 11.90 -18.41
C GLU A 58 -3.83 10.55 -19.15
N LEU A 59 -3.25 9.49 -18.57
CA LEU A 59 -3.24 8.16 -19.16
C LEU A 59 -4.42 7.32 -18.65
N VAL A 60 -5.02 6.49 -19.51
CA VAL A 60 -6.04 5.53 -19.05
C VAL A 60 -5.36 4.42 -18.24
N ASP A 61 -4.34 3.78 -18.82
CA ASP A 61 -3.66 2.65 -18.20
C ASP A 61 -2.14 2.85 -18.21
N THR A 62 -1.49 2.59 -17.09
CA THR A 62 -0.04 2.42 -17.00
C THR A 62 0.29 1.05 -16.42
N MET A 63 1.01 0.25 -17.20
CA MET A 63 1.35 -1.13 -16.83
C MET A 63 2.85 -1.36 -16.84
N ILE A 64 3.37 -1.93 -15.75
CA ILE A 64 4.71 -2.50 -15.68
C ILE A 64 4.56 -4.01 -15.69
N GLU A 65 5.06 -4.66 -16.74
CA GLU A 65 4.83 -6.07 -16.97
C GLU A 65 5.64 -6.99 -16.02
N PRO A 66 5.17 -8.23 -15.79
CA PRO A 66 5.91 -9.23 -15.04
C PRO A 66 7.29 -9.49 -15.64
N GLY A 67 8.35 -9.27 -14.85
CA GLY A 67 9.73 -9.47 -15.29
C GLY A 67 10.46 -8.19 -15.71
N CYS A 68 9.74 -7.06 -15.83
CA CYS A 68 10.38 -5.76 -16.05
C CYS A 68 11.27 -5.40 -14.85
N ALA A 69 12.57 -5.28 -15.10
CA ALA A 69 13.58 -5.00 -14.07
C ALA A 69 14.04 -3.53 -14.05
N LEU A 70 13.47 -2.67 -14.91
CA LEU A 70 13.81 -1.26 -14.98
C LEU A 70 13.52 -0.55 -13.65
N ASN A 71 14.41 0.38 -13.29
CA ASN A 71 14.14 1.30 -12.20
C ASN A 71 13.33 2.50 -12.72
N PHE A 72 12.50 3.07 -11.84
CA PHE A 72 11.62 4.20 -12.16
C PHE A 72 11.82 5.31 -11.15
N GLY A 73 12.33 6.45 -11.62
CA GLY A 73 12.59 7.61 -10.78
C GLY A 73 13.60 7.34 -9.66
N SER A 74 13.66 8.29 -8.74
CA SER A 74 14.49 8.26 -7.55
C SER A 74 13.79 8.99 -6.40
N ARG A 75 14.31 8.90 -5.17
CA ARG A 75 13.74 9.61 -4.02
C ARG A 75 13.61 11.13 -4.24
N PRO A 76 14.66 11.87 -4.67
CA PRO A 76 14.53 13.32 -4.91
C PRO A 76 13.78 13.66 -6.19
N THR A 77 13.69 12.72 -7.14
CA THR A 77 13.03 12.91 -8.42
C THR A 77 12.18 11.68 -8.74
N PRO A 78 10.97 11.54 -8.17
CA PRO A 78 10.07 10.46 -8.54
C PRO A 78 9.63 10.62 -10.00
N LEU A 79 9.19 9.52 -10.62
CA LEU A 79 8.42 9.60 -11.87
C LEU A 79 6.99 9.96 -11.50
N TRP A 80 6.52 11.13 -11.93
CA TRP A 80 5.17 11.61 -11.67
C TRP A 80 4.27 11.27 -12.85
N LEU A 81 3.14 10.60 -12.60
CA LEU A 81 2.18 10.16 -13.59
C LEU A 81 0.77 10.64 -13.22
N ASP A 82 -0.07 10.84 -14.23
CA ASP A 82 -1.52 10.88 -14.08
C ASP A 82 -2.08 9.67 -14.82
N THR A 83 -2.73 8.75 -14.11
CA THR A 83 -3.29 7.56 -14.75
C THR A 83 -4.50 6.99 -14.05
N ASP A 84 -5.58 6.66 -14.76
CA ASP A 84 -6.76 6.04 -14.13
C ASP A 84 -6.43 4.69 -13.48
N ASN A 85 -5.70 3.82 -14.17
CA ASN A 85 -5.31 2.51 -13.68
C ASN A 85 -3.79 2.29 -13.72
N PHE A 86 -3.22 1.96 -12.57
CA PHE A 86 -1.82 1.56 -12.45
C PHE A 86 -1.67 0.08 -12.08
N ILE A 87 -0.88 -0.67 -12.85
CA ILE A 87 -0.58 -2.09 -12.60
C ILE A 87 0.94 -2.27 -12.53
N ASP A 88 1.47 -2.64 -11.37
CA ASP A 88 2.89 -2.96 -11.17
C ASP A 88 3.10 -4.45 -11.00
N SER A 89 3.78 -5.07 -11.98
CA SER A 89 4.29 -6.44 -11.91
C SER A 89 5.81 -6.53 -12.10
N GLY A 90 6.52 -5.39 -12.15
CA GLY A 90 7.98 -5.34 -12.30
C GLY A 90 8.77 -5.52 -11.00
N THR A 91 10.04 -5.86 -11.09
CA THR A 91 10.92 -6.11 -9.93
C THR A 91 11.95 -5.01 -9.68
N GLY A 92 12.11 -4.07 -10.61
CA GLY A 92 12.98 -2.91 -10.43
C GLY A 92 12.49 -1.97 -9.33
N LYS A 93 13.39 -1.08 -8.89
CA LYS A 93 13.11 -0.09 -7.83
C LYS A 93 12.22 1.00 -8.39
N LYS A 94 11.20 1.41 -7.64
CA LYS A 94 10.25 2.41 -8.13
C LYS A 94 10.00 3.50 -7.11
N PHE A 95 10.10 4.74 -7.57
CA PHE A 95 9.69 5.96 -6.88
C PHE A 95 8.67 6.64 -7.78
N LEU A 96 7.40 6.33 -7.53
CA LEU A 96 6.29 6.78 -8.36
C LEU A 96 5.46 7.78 -7.56
N LYS A 97 5.11 8.90 -8.21
CA LYS A 97 4.15 9.86 -7.72
C LYS A 97 2.94 9.84 -8.65
N PHE A 98 1.74 9.88 -8.11
CA PHE A 98 0.50 9.93 -8.89
C PHE A 98 -0.26 11.22 -8.61
N ASP A 99 -0.51 12.02 -9.64
CA ASP A 99 -1.41 13.17 -9.51
C ASP A 99 -2.84 12.69 -9.31
N ALA A 100 -3.34 11.87 -10.24
CA ALA A 100 -4.53 11.03 -10.05
C ALA A 100 -4.23 9.55 -10.30
N CYS A 101 -4.88 8.69 -9.51
CA CYS A 101 -4.95 7.25 -9.77
C CYS A 101 -6.19 6.62 -9.13
N ALA A 102 -7.18 6.25 -9.96
CA ALA A 102 -8.42 5.67 -9.45
C ALA A 102 -8.19 4.26 -8.91
N SER A 103 -7.43 3.42 -9.62
CA SER A 103 -7.21 2.02 -9.29
C SER A 103 -5.74 1.63 -9.41
N MET A 104 -5.22 1.02 -8.35
CA MET A 104 -3.82 0.61 -8.24
C MET A 104 -3.72 -0.87 -7.88
N ARG A 105 -2.92 -1.62 -8.64
CA ARG A 105 -2.66 -3.05 -8.42
C ARG A 105 -1.17 -3.32 -8.36
N LEU A 106 -0.69 -3.71 -7.18
CA LEU A 106 0.71 -4.04 -6.92
C LEU A 106 0.82 -5.56 -6.81
N LEU A 107 1.37 -6.19 -7.85
CA LEU A 107 1.46 -7.64 -8.04
C LEU A 107 2.88 -8.17 -7.81
N SER A 108 3.86 -7.27 -7.84
CA SER A 108 5.25 -7.53 -7.50
C SER A 108 5.83 -6.41 -6.63
N GLY A 109 6.96 -6.68 -6.01
CA GLY A 109 7.81 -5.66 -5.41
C GLY A 109 9.25 -6.14 -5.49
N ALA A 110 10.21 -5.25 -5.30
CA ALA A 110 11.60 -5.69 -5.17
C ALA A 110 11.79 -6.44 -3.83
N ALA A 111 12.68 -7.43 -3.82
CA ALA A 111 13.28 -7.87 -2.56
C ALA A 111 14.05 -6.66 -2.01
N SER A 112 13.69 -6.19 -0.82
CA SER A 112 14.29 -5.01 -0.16
C SER A 112 15.79 -4.87 -0.45
N ALA A 113 16.19 -3.83 -1.20
CA ALA A 113 17.61 -3.53 -1.40
C ALA A 113 18.17 -2.74 -0.20
N ALA A 114 19.40 -3.03 0.21
CA ALA A 114 20.09 -2.27 1.24
C ALA A 114 20.09 -0.76 0.92
N GLY A 115 19.62 0.06 1.85
CA GLY A 115 19.55 1.53 1.71
C GLY A 115 18.15 2.10 1.44
N TYR A 116 17.16 1.27 1.13
CA TYR A 116 15.76 1.69 0.97
C TYR A 116 14.87 0.85 1.88
N SER A 117 13.94 1.49 2.60
CA SER A 117 13.02 0.76 3.49
C SER A 117 12.03 -0.11 2.71
N TYR A 118 11.80 0.16 1.41
CA TYR A 118 10.79 -0.51 0.57
C TYR A 118 11.29 -0.71 -0.87
N GLY A 119 10.84 -1.79 -1.53
CA GLY A 119 11.16 -2.08 -2.94
C GLY A 119 10.43 -1.19 -3.94
N THR A 120 9.17 -0.86 -3.67
CA THR A 120 8.34 0.10 -4.42
C THR A 120 7.85 1.18 -3.46
N ASN A 121 8.07 2.46 -3.79
CA ASN A 121 7.59 3.62 -3.04
C ASN A 121 6.58 4.39 -3.89
N ILE A 122 5.37 4.53 -3.36
CA ILE A 122 4.25 5.18 -4.04
C ILE A 122 3.80 6.37 -3.22
N THR A 123 3.75 7.53 -3.86
CA THR A 123 3.16 8.76 -3.35
C THR A 123 2.00 9.18 -4.24
N SER A 124 0.97 9.81 -3.67
CA SER A 124 -0.14 10.36 -4.46
C SER A 124 -0.71 11.61 -3.81
N VAL A 125 -1.08 12.58 -4.66
CA VAL A 125 -1.74 13.83 -4.27
C VAL A 125 -3.25 13.61 -4.14
N ALA A 126 -3.85 12.91 -5.11
CA ALA A 126 -5.28 12.64 -5.10
C ALA A 126 -5.65 11.38 -4.31
N ALA A 127 -6.97 11.21 -4.14
CA ALA A 127 -7.54 10.03 -3.53
C ALA A 127 -7.42 8.81 -4.45
N ILE A 128 -6.81 7.73 -3.97
CA ILE A 128 -6.85 6.43 -4.64
C ILE A 128 -8.15 5.73 -4.26
N THR A 129 -8.99 5.39 -5.23
CA THR A 129 -10.28 4.73 -4.93
C THR A 129 -10.06 3.29 -4.48
N LEU A 130 -9.23 2.53 -5.22
CA LEU A 130 -8.92 1.15 -4.91
C LEU A 130 -7.41 0.91 -5.00
N LEU A 131 -6.80 0.48 -3.89
CA LEU A 131 -5.42 -0.03 -3.87
C LEU A 131 -5.43 -1.51 -3.50
N THR A 132 -4.92 -2.37 -4.38
CA THR A 132 -4.71 -3.78 -4.10
C THR A 132 -3.23 -4.11 -4.08
N CYS A 133 -2.76 -4.71 -2.99
CA CYS A 133 -1.39 -5.22 -2.86
C CYS A 133 -1.43 -6.75 -2.70
N ASN A 134 -0.85 -7.44 -3.67
CA ASN A 134 -0.72 -8.90 -3.70
C ASN A 134 0.68 -9.28 -4.17
N VAL A 135 1.68 -8.69 -3.53
CA VAL A 135 3.09 -8.98 -3.82
C VAL A 135 3.50 -10.28 -3.12
N GLY A 136 4.49 -11.00 -3.67
CA GLY A 136 5.02 -12.21 -3.02
C GLY A 136 5.41 -11.98 -1.55
N LYS A 137 5.29 -13.01 -0.69
CA LYS A 137 5.42 -12.88 0.78
C LYS A 137 6.71 -12.23 1.30
N SER A 138 7.81 -12.31 0.54
CA SER A 138 9.11 -11.71 0.87
C SER A 138 9.34 -10.32 0.25
N HIS A 139 8.41 -9.82 -0.57
CA HIS A 139 8.51 -8.53 -1.22
C HIS A 139 7.95 -7.42 -0.34
N THR A 140 8.54 -6.23 -0.48
CA THR A 140 8.19 -5.06 0.33
C THR A 140 7.63 -3.93 -0.51
N VAL A 141 6.59 -3.28 -0.01
CA VAL A 141 5.95 -2.11 -0.62
C VAL A 141 5.76 -1.02 0.43
N GLY A 142 6.11 0.22 0.08
CA GLY A 142 5.86 1.42 0.86
C GLY A 142 4.84 2.31 0.18
N ILE A 143 3.80 2.69 0.91
CA ILE A 143 2.76 3.62 0.47
C ILE A 143 2.84 4.85 1.37
N ALA A 144 3.01 6.03 0.79
CA ALA A 144 3.12 7.30 1.51
C ALA A 144 2.42 8.41 0.73
N ALA A 145 2.44 9.64 1.25
CA ALA A 145 2.23 10.83 0.44
C ALA A 145 3.59 11.46 0.12
N HIS A 146 3.64 12.32 -0.89
CA HIS A 146 4.84 13.11 -1.17
C HIS A 146 5.07 14.11 -0.02
N GLU A 147 6.28 14.66 0.07
CA GLU A 147 6.57 15.73 1.02
C GLU A 147 5.57 16.88 0.86
N ASP A 148 5.08 17.38 2.00
CA ASP A 148 4.06 18.43 2.14
C ASP A 148 2.68 18.12 1.53
N GLU A 149 2.43 16.88 1.13
CA GLU A 149 1.16 16.41 0.58
C GLU A 149 0.45 15.43 1.51
N VAL A 150 -0.83 15.20 1.24
CA VAL A 150 -1.67 14.27 1.96
C VAL A 150 -2.32 13.31 0.97
N ALA A 151 -2.13 12.02 1.18
CA ALA A 151 -2.81 10.98 0.40
C ALA A 151 -4.06 10.48 1.13
N THR A 152 -5.09 10.09 0.38
CA THR A 152 -6.24 9.36 0.90
C THR A 152 -6.49 8.11 0.06
N VAL A 153 -6.96 7.04 0.69
CA VAL A 153 -7.29 5.79 -0.01
C VAL A 153 -8.70 5.36 0.40
N THR A 154 -9.62 5.20 -0.54
CA THR A 154 -11.00 4.81 -0.18
C THR A 154 -11.05 3.34 0.24
N THR A 155 -10.54 2.43 -0.58
CA THR A 155 -10.46 1.00 -0.27
C THR A 155 -9.05 0.48 -0.50
N MET A 156 -8.51 -0.22 0.50
CA MET A 156 -7.21 -0.87 0.42
C MET A 156 -7.36 -2.37 0.71
N SER A 157 -6.83 -3.22 -0.17
CA SER A 157 -6.84 -4.68 -0.02
C SER A 157 -5.42 -5.24 -0.02
N LEU A 158 -4.97 -5.76 1.11
CA LEU A 158 -3.60 -6.22 1.37
C LEU A 158 -3.60 -7.74 1.53
N LEU A 159 -3.36 -8.44 0.44
CA LEU A 159 -3.49 -9.90 0.34
C LEU A 159 -2.18 -10.61 0.69
N GLN A 160 -1.05 -10.09 0.27
CA GLN A 160 0.26 -10.70 0.53
C GLN A 160 1.37 -9.66 0.60
N GLY A 161 2.55 -10.08 1.08
CA GLY A 161 3.75 -9.26 1.14
C GLY A 161 3.94 -8.54 2.47
N ILE A 162 4.95 -7.66 2.49
CA ILE A 162 5.27 -6.79 3.61
C ILE A 162 4.97 -5.35 3.19
N VAL A 163 3.91 -4.78 3.76
CA VAL A 163 3.40 -3.46 3.36
C VAL A 163 3.62 -2.48 4.49
N THR A 164 4.20 -1.31 4.19
CA THR A 164 4.19 -0.19 5.13
C THR A 164 3.41 0.98 4.58
N ILE A 165 2.54 1.52 5.43
CA ILE A 165 1.73 2.69 5.13
C ILE A 165 2.26 3.83 6.01
N GLY A 166 2.70 4.90 5.37
CA GLY A 166 3.22 6.10 6.03
C GLY A 166 2.12 6.92 6.71
N ASN A 167 2.51 7.75 7.67
CA ASN A 167 1.61 8.64 8.40
C ASN A 167 1.09 9.81 7.54
N ALA A 168 1.75 10.12 6.43
CA ALA A 168 1.29 11.12 5.47
C ALA A 168 0.11 10.63 4.59
N VAL A 169 -0.18 9.32 4.61
CA VAL A 169 -1.51 8.83 4.20
C VAL A 169 -2.46 9.22 5.33
N ALA A 170 -3.26 10.26 5.12
CA ALA A 170 -4.08 10.83 6.20
C ALA A 170 -5.25 9.92 6.56
N SER A 171 -5.83 9.22 5.58
CA SER A 171 -6.94 8.31 5.83
C SER A 171 -7.02 7.17 4.83
N VAL A 172 -7.43 6.01 5.36
CA VAL A 172 -7.94 4.88 4.58
C VAL A 172 -9.41 4.69 4.95
N GLY A 173 -10.33 4.66 3.98
CA GLY A 173 -11.75 4.41 4.26
C GLY A 173 -11.94 3.00 4.82
N THR A 174 -11.71 1.99 3.99
CA THR A 174 -11.74 0.58 4.41
C THR A 174 -10.44 -0.12 4.04
N MET A 175 -9.81 -0.76 5.03
CA MET A 175 -8.62 -1.58 4.84
C MET A 175 -8.96 -3.05 5.08
N TYR A 176 -8.59 -3.91 4.15
CA TYR A 176 -8.67 -5.37 4.26
C TYR A 176 -7.26 -5.94 4.34
N VAL A 177 -6.98 -6.73 5.36
CA VAL A 177 -5.73 -7.47 5.53
C VAL A 177 -6.05 -8.95 5.51
N ASP A 178 -5.56 -9.63 4.49
CA ASP A 178 -5.80 -11.06 4.27
C ASP A 178 -4.56 -11.77 3.75
N GLY A 179 -3.53 -11.83 4.61
CA GLY A 179 -2.31 -12.63 4.39
C GLY A 179 -1.02 -11.81 4.34
N ALA A 180 -1.13 -10.48 4.26
CA ALA A 180 -0.01 -9.56 4.34
C ALA A 180 0.51 -9.36 5.79
N THR A 181 1.77 -8.94 5.90
CA THR A 181 2.32 -8.31 7.10
C THR A 181 2.32 -6.80 6.89
N VAL A 182 1.59 -6.06 7.73
CA VAL A 182 1.33 -4.63 7.50
C VAL A 182 1.86 -3.81 8.66
N SER A 183 2.65 -2.78 8.39
CA SER A 183 2.96 -1.71 9.34
C SER A 183 2.16 -0.46 8.98
N ASN A 184 1.09 -0.18 9.71
CA ASN A 184 0.20 0.93 9.40
C ASN A 184 0.44 2.14 10.32
N ASN A 185 0.73 3.30 9.73
CA ASN A 185 0.82 4.57 10.44
C ASN A 185 -0.32 5.54 10.05
N SER A 186 -1.25 5.13 9.19
CA SER A 186 -2.40 5.93 8.74
C SER A 186 -3.62 5.69 9.62
N ALA A 187 -4.48 6.71 9.74
CA ALA A 187 -5.83 6.50 10.24
C ALA A 187 -6.64 5.64 9.26
N CYS A 188 -7.63 4.90 9.78
CA CYS A 188 -8.53 4.11 8.98
C CYS A 188 -9.95 4.15 9.56
N THR A 189 -10.99 4.30 8.73
CA THR A 189 -12.37 4.24 9.23
C THR A 189 -12.72 2.81 9.66
N THR A 190 -12.47 1.83 8.78
CA THR A 190 -12.74 0.42 9.04
C THR A 190 -11.55 -0.47 8.68
N LEU A 191 -11.00 -1.16 9.68
CA LEU A 191 -9.96 -2.17 9.50
C LEU A 191 -10.56 -3.57 9.61
N ASN A 192 -10.46 -4.37 8.54
CA ASN A 192 -10.87 -5.77 8.50
C ASN A 192 -9.62 -6.66 8.42
N VAL A 193 -9.43 -7.54 9.41
CA VAL A 193 -8.29 -8.47 9.44
C VAL A 193 -8.82 -9.89 9.41
N SER A 194 -8.60 -10.59 8.30
CA SER A 194 -9.02 -11.98 8.10
C SER A 194 -7.88 -12.96 8.30
N SER A 195 -6.66 -12.58 7.93
CA SER A 195 -5.44 -13.37 8.13
C SER A 195 -4.20 -12.45 8.09
N GLY A 196 -3.00 -13.00 8.24
CA GLY A 196 -1.77 -12.20 8.30
C GLY A 196 -1.56 -11.47 9.64
N ALA A 197 -0.76 -10.41 9.61
CA ALA A 197 -0.44 -9.61 10.78
C ALA A 197 -0.47 -8.12 10.45
N ILE A 198 -1.05 -7.31 11.33
CA ILE A 198 -0.97 -5.85 11.22
C ILE A 198 -0.45 -5.24 12.51
N TYR A 199 0.56 -4.39 12.37
CA TYR A 199 1.10 -3.51 13.38
C TYR A 199 0.48 -2.14 13.18
N GLN A 200 -0.54 -1.81 13.98
CA GLN A 200 -1.10 -0.47 13.99
C GLN A 200 -0.18 0.39 14.87
N ARG A 201 0.62 1.26 14.24
CA ARG A 201 1.69 2.05 14.86
C ARG A 201 1.26 3.48 15.17
N GLN A 202 0.47 4.06 14.27
CA GLN A 202 -0.08 5.42 14.38
C GLN A 202 -1.44 5.48 13.67
N GLY A 203 -2.17 6.58 13.87
CA GLY A 203 -3.50 6.79 13.31
C GLY A 203 -4.56 5.88 13.94
N THR A 204 -5.77 6.39 14.12
CA THR A 204 -6.87 5.62 14.71
C THR A 204 -7.55 4.76 13.66
N ALA A 205 -7.68 3.45 13.94
CA ALA A 205 -8.63 2.58 13.24
C ALA A 205 -9.97 2.64 13.99
N ALA A 206 -10.92 3.47 13.53
CA ALA A 206 -12.13 3.77 14.31
C ALA A 206 -12.94 2.50 14.65
N THR A 207 -13.14 1.64 13.64
CA THR A 207 -13.72 0.30 13.81
C THR A 207 -12.74 -0.76 13.34
N VAL A 208 -12.51 -1.77 14.18
CA VAL A 208 -11.71 -2.96 13.85
C VAL A 208 -12.61 -4.18 13.82
N ASN A 209 -12.54 -4.97 12.74
CA ASN A 209 -13.13 -6.29 12.61
C ASN A 209 -12.03 -7.33 12.54
N LEU A 210 -11.68 -7.92 13.68
CA LEU A 210 -10.65 -8.95 13.78
C LEU A 210 -11.29 -10.33 13.65
N LYS A 211 -11.26 -10.88 12.43
CA LYS A 211 -11.87 -12.16 12.04
C LYS A 211 -10.87 -13.32 12.12
N GLY A 212 -9.60 -13.05 11.91
CA GLY A 212 -8.48 -13.98 12.03
C GLY A 212 -7.14 -13.22 12.09
N GLY A 213 -6.02 -13.92 11.89
CA GLY A 213 -4.70 -13.28 11.93
C GLY A 213 -4.36 -12.67 13.30
N ARG A 214 -3.52 -11.63 13.29
CA ARG A 214 -3.08 -10.92 14.50
C ARG A 214 -3.04 -9.41 14.30
N LEU A 215 -3.60 -8.68 15.26
CA LEU A 215 -3.52 -7.22 15.33
C LEU A 215 -2.68 -6.82 16.54
N TYR A 216 -1.56 -6.17 16.28
CA TYR A 216 -0.73 -5.53 17.30
C TYR A 216 -1.15 -4.06 17.47
N LEU A 217 -1.59 -3.68 18.67
CA LEU A 217 -1.99 -2.31 18.98
C LEU A 217 -0.80 -1.50 19.52
N ASN A 218 0.17 -1.24 18.66
CA ASN A 218 1.44 -0.57 18.98
C ASN A 218 1.39 0.94 18.75
N MET A 219 0.30 1.60 19.19
CA MET A 219 0.04 3.01 18.91
C MET A 219 -0.17 3.81 20.21
N PRO A 220 0.06 5.13 20.22
CA PRO A 220 -0.24 5.97 21.39
C PRO A 220 -1.68 5.83 21.88
N ALA A 221 -1.91 6.00 23.20
CA ALA A 221 -3.24 5.84 23.81
C ALA A 221 -4.33 6.72 23.17
N ALA A 222 -3.97 7.91 22.67
CA ALA A 222 -4.89 8.82 21.98
C ALA A 222 -5.43 8.28 20.64
N ASN A 223 -4.75 7.28 20.05
CA ASN A 223 -5.09 6.75 18.73
C ASN A 223 -5.83 5.40 18.80
N MET A 224 -6.28 5.00 19.99
CA MET A 224 -6.89 3.69 20.17
C MET A 224 -8.22 3.55 19.42
N PRO A 225 -8.53 2.34 18.89
CA PRO A 225 -9.82 2.07 18.28
C PRO A 225 -11.00 2.38 19.21
N THR A 226 -12.04 3.00 18.65
CA THR A 226 -13.30 3.23 19.37
C THR A 226 -14.05 1.91 19.55
N THR A 227 -14.09 1.08 18.52
CA THR A 227 -14.76 -0.23 18.55
C THR A 227 -13.86 -1.33 17.99
N VAL A 228 -13.73 -2.42 18.74
CA VAL A 228 -13.13 -3.68 18.27
C VAL A 228 -14.20 -4.76 18.28
N ASN A 229 -14.46 -5.36 17.11
CA ASN A 229 -15.25 -6.56 16.95
C ASN A 229 -14.31 -7.76 16.82
N LEU A 230 -14.17 -8.53 17.90
CA LEU A 230 -13.28 -9.69 17.95
C LEU A 230 -14.08 -10.95 17.62
N TYR A 231 -14.04 -11.36 16.35
CA TYR A 231 -14.69 -12.58 15.85
C TYR A 231 -13.77 -13.80 15.95
N GLY A 232 -12.46 -13.58 15.79
CA GLY A 232 -11.40 -14.59 15.83
C GLY A 232 -10.03 -13.93 15.95
N GLY A 233 -8.96 -14.65 15.61
CA GLY A 233 -7.60 -14.10 15.62
C GLY A 233 -7.08 -13.74 17.01
N ILE A 234 -6.06 -12.87 17.04
CA ILE A 234 -5.35 -12.46 18.26
C ILE A 234 -5.27 -10.92 18.31
N LEU A 235 -5.90 -10.33 19.31
CA LEU A 235 -5.69 -8.94 19.72
C LEU A 235 -4.48 -8.88 20.65
N ASP A 236 -3.36 -8.32 20.19
CA ASP A 236 -2.05 -8.47 20.81
C ASP A 236 -1.50 -7.13 21.34
N MET A 237 -1.16 -7.11 22.63
CA MET A 237 -0.60 -5.96 23.36
C MET A 237 0.88 -6.18 23.74
N SER A 238 1.50 -7.29 23.33
CA SER A 238 2.82 -7.70 23.83
C SER A 238 3.99 -6.85 23.33
N GLN A 239 3.76 -6.02 22.32
CA GLN A 239 4.81 -5.28 21.61
C GLN A 239 4.90 -3.80 22.01
N ASP A 240 4.12 -3.38 23.01
CA ASP A 240 4.11 -2.02 23.54
C ASP A 240 3.90 -2.08 25.06
N GLY A 241 4.58 -1.22 25.82
CA GLY A 241 4.44 -1.15 27.28
C GLY A 241 3.47 -0.05 27.74
N ILE A 242 2.91 0.72 26.81
CA ILE A 242 2.06 1.88 27.12
C ILE A 242 0.62 1.42 27.36
N ALA A 243 0.02 1.87 28.48
CA ALA A 243 -1.39 1.65 28.81
C ALA A 243 -2.33 2.01 27.65
N LYS A 244 -3.30 1.13 27.37
CA LYS A 244 -4.25 1.21 26.26
C LYS A 244 -5.67 1.27 26.78
N THR A 245 -6.54 2.01 26.09
CA THR A 245 -7.98 1.98 26.35
C THR A 245 -8.74 1.74 25.05
N VAL A 246 -9.46 0.62 24.96
CA VAL A 246 -10.44 0.36 23.90
C VAL A 246 -11.81 0.79 24.40
N GLY A 247 -12.51 1.62 23.63
CA GLY A 247 -13.83 2.10 24.00
C GLY A 247 -14.84 0.96 24.15
N THR A 248 -15.13 0.25 23.06
CA THR A 248 -16.03 -0.90 23.04
C THR A 248 -15.33 -2.13 22.48
N LEU A 249 -15.35 -3.24 23.24
CA LEU A 249 -15.01 -4.56 22.73
C LEU A 249 -16.28 -5.41 22.60
N ASN A 250 -16.63 -5.76 21.36
CA ASN A 250 -17.64 -6.77 21.06
C ASN A 250 -16.94 -8.12 20.87
N TYR A 251 -17.03 -8.98 21.88
CA TYR A 251 -16.36 -10.27 21.95
C TYR A 251 -17.26 -11.41 21.45
N TYR A 252 -16.94 -11.93 20.28
CA TYR A 252 -17.60 -13.09 19.65
C TYR A 252 -16.71 -14.35 19.65
N GLY A 253 -15.38 -14.20 19.80
CA GLY A 253 -14.40 -15.28 19.81
C GLY A 253 -12.96 -14.75 19.85
N GLY A 254 -11.97 -15.58 19.49
CA GLY A 254 -10.57 -15.16 19.41
C GLY A 254 -9.83 -15.07 20.74
N GLN A 255 -8.62 -14.53 20.70
CA GLN A 255 -7.72 -14.39 21.85
C GLN A 255 -7.37 -12.91 22.09
N ILE A 256 -7.27 -12.55 23.36
CA ILE A 256 -6.68 -11.28 23.81
C ILE A 256 -5.36 -11.67 24.48
N TYR A 257 -4.25 -11.17 23.96
CA TYR A 257 -2.93 -11.41 24.50
C TYR A 257 -2.38 -10.12 25.09
N ASP A 258 -2.38 -10.04 26.42
CA ASP A 258 -1.99 -8.86 27.18
C ASP A 258 -1.10 -9.25 28.38
N PRO A 259 0.14 -9.69 28.11
CA PRO A 259 1.03 -10.23 29.15
C PRO A 259 1.46 -9.17 30.18
N ALA A 260 1.33 -7.89 29.84
CA ALA A 260 1.70 -6.77 30.71
C ALA A 260 0.50 -6.15 31.44
N ASN A 261 -0.72 -6.65 31.23
CA ASN A 261 -1.97 -6.11 31.76
C ASN A 261 -2.14 -4.61 31.49
N ILE A 262 -1.88 -4.18 30.25
CA ILE A 262 -1.93 -2.77 29.84
C ILE A 262 -3.25 -2.39 29.16
N LEU A 263 -4.12 -3.35 28.84
CA LEU A 263 -5.40 -3.10 28.18
C LEU A 263 -6.52 -2.78 29.18
N THR A 264 -7.11 -1.60 29.04
CA THR A 264 -8.40 -1.24 29.62
C THR A 264 -9.50 -1.32 28.55
N ILE A 265 -10.66 -1.88 28.91
CA ILE A 265 -11.86 -1.92 28.04
C ILE A 265 -12.97 -1.16 28.75
N THR A 266 -13.49 -0.09 28.15
CA THR A 266 -14.55 0.72 28.78
C THR A 266 -15.90 0.02 28.74
N THR A 267 -16.25 -0.60 27.60
CA THR A 267 -17.50 -1.36 27.42
C THR A 267 -17.18 -2.73 26.83
N LEU A 268 -17.61 -3.79 27.51
CA LEU A 268 -17.43 -5.18 27.06
C LEU A 268 -18.78 -5.84 26.79
N ASN A 269 -19.06 -6.14 25.53
CA ASN A 269 -20.22 -6.92 25.12
C ASN A 269 -19.78 -8.35 24.78
N ARG A 270 -20.31 -9.36 25.47
CA ARG A 270 -19.96 -10.77 25.26
C ARG A 270 -21.12 -11.50 24.59
N PHE A 271 -20.89 -12.03 23.39
CA PHE A 271 -21.93 -12.69 22.58
C PHE A 271 -21.77 -14.21 22.51
N LYS A 272 -20.66 -14.77 22.99
CA LYS A 272 -20.41 -16.22 23.04
C LYS A 272 -19.93 -16.64 24.43
N GLY A 273 -20.37 -17.80 24.93
CA GLY A 273 -20.00 -18.35 26.25
C GLY A 273 -18.54 -18.80 26.39
N GLY A 274 -17.62 -18.26 25.59
CA GLY A 274 -16.19 -18.57 25.66
C GLY A 274 -15.53 -17.91 26.88
N THR A 275 -14.57 -18.62 27.47
CA THR A 275 -13.73 -18.12 28.55
C THR A 275 -12.71 -17.14 27.98
N ILE A 276 -12.62 -15.94 28.55
CA ILE A 276 -11.51 -15.02 28.28
C ILE A 276 -10.34 -15.51 29.12
N SER A 277 -9.33 -16.10 28.49
CA SER A 277 -8.04 -16.34 29.13
C SER A 277 -7.17 -15.11 28.89
N VAL A 278 -6.92 -14.34 29.94
CA VAL A 278 -5.82 -13.36 29.95
C VAL A 278 -4.56 -14.18 30.22
N ALA A 279 -3.69 -14.28 29.23
CA ALA A 279 -2.40 -14.97 29.31
C ALA A 279 -1.28 -13.94 29.29
#